data_AF-A0A6A6T5L8-F1
#
_entry.id   AF-A0A6A6T5L8-F1
#
_cell.length_a   1.000
_cell.length_b   1.000
_cell.length_c   1.000
_cell.angle_alpha   90.00
_cell.angle_beta   90.00
_cell.angle_gamma   90.00
#
_symmetry.space_group_name_H-M   'P 1'
#
loop_
_entity.id
_entity.type
_entity.pdbx_description
1 polymer ?
#
loop_
_entity_poly.entity_id
_entity_poly.type
_entity_poly.pdbx_seq_one_letter_code
_entity_poly.pdbx_strand_id
1 'polypeptide(L)'
;MRLLVLLPLLSALALAAADGSCQCPQVKCPADNAVVLCQCLNTRETICHNHCPDYVPAYRPCPIAPPSPTPTPTQSQSLSLSRSLPSTSTDRSPTCTCHPESCPMIWPESCYCQNESIKKCYETCGGDEPVCQSCALQTSLRTLARRVPSPISTSLFPSTPTPTNPLCGGGRGNYTPCPTNFTCIKDPLSPSPGCGPECDGWGICVSTKMCGGFAGVKCPQSEGKEMLCVDDPRDECDPVKGGADCAGLCMYRA
;
A
#
# COMPACT_ATOMS: atom_id res chain seq x y z
N MET A 1 45.21 65.69 -19.79
CA MET A 1 43.82 65.56 -20.24
C MET A 1 43.61 64.13 -20.73
N ARG A 2 43.37 63.18 -19.81
CA ARG A 2 42.91 61.83 -20.13
C ARG A 2 41.71 61.55 -19.24
N LEU A 3 40.59 61.42 -19.92
CA LEU A 3 39.24 61.47 -19.43
C LEU A 3 38.91 60.18 -18.67
N LEU A 4 38.34 60.36 -17.47
CA LEU A 4 37.70 59.34 -16.65
C LEU A 4 36.62 58.60 -17.43
N VAL A 5 36.65 57.26 -17.43
CA VAL A 5 35.46 56.43 -17.70
C VAL A 5 35.38 55.37 -16.62
N LEU A 6 34.71 55.72 -15.52
CA LEU A 6 34.20 54.81 -14.50
C LEU A 6 32.91 54.19 -15.06
N LEU A 7 32.93 52.92 -15.47
CA LEU A 7 31.71 52.13 -15.67
C LEU A 7 31.18 51.70 -14.30
N PRO A 8 29.93 52.01 -13.93
CA PRO A 8 29.31 51.39 -12.78
C PRO A 8 28.85 49.98 -13.15
N LEU A 9 29.42 48.97 -12.49
CA LEU A 9 28.84 47.64 -12.39
C LEU A 9 27.52 47.73 -11.60
N LEU A 10 26.44 48.11 -12.28
CA LEU A 10 25.08 47.88 -11.80
C LEU A 10 24.77 46.40 -11.98
N SER A 11 25.10 45.65 -10.93
CA SER A 11 24.56 44.32 -10.66
C SER A 11 23.03 44.42 -10.64
N ALA A 12 22.40 44.06 -11.75
CA ALA A 12 20.97 43.84 -11.80
C ALA A 12 20.64 42.60 -10.95
N LEU A 13 20.43 42.79 -9.65
CA LEU A 13 19.65 41.86 -8.84
C LEU A 13 18.19 42.04 -9.30
N ALA A 14 17.80 41.31 -10.35
CA ALA A 14 16.41 41.08 -10.65
C ALA A 14 15.85 40.18 -9.53
N LEU A 15 15.41 40.77 -8.42
CA LEU A 15 14.36 40.16 -7.63
C LEU A 15 13.11 40.19 -8.52
N ALA A 16 12.86 39.10 -9.23
CA ALA A 16 11.56 38.85 -9.82
C ALA A 16 10.57 38.77 -8.65
N ALA A 17 9.85 39.87 -8.43
CA ALA A 17 8.71 39.90 -7.56
C ALA A 17 7.67 38.93 -8.13
N ALA A 18 7.13 38.12 -7.23
CA ALA A 18 6.12 37.11 -7.46
C ALA A 18 4.88 37.72 -8.13
N ASP A 19 4.63 37.33 -9.38
CA ASP A 19 3.27 37.17 -9.85
C ASP A 19 2.71 35.90 -9.21
N GLY A 20 1.43 35.91 -8.83
CA GLY A 20 0.75 34.90 -8.00
C GLY A 20 0.66 33.46 -8.57
N SER A 21 1.57 33.04 -9.44
CA SER A 21 1.75 31.64 -9.82
C SER A 21 2.47 30.89 -8.71
N CYS A 22 1.78 29.91 -8.12
CA CYS A 22 2.37 28.99 -7.16
C CYS A 22 3.62 28.30 -7.76
N GLN A 23 4.72 28.31 -7.02
CA GLN A 23 6.02 27.81 -7.49
C GLN A 23 6.23 26.37 -7.03
N CYS A 24 6.30 25.43 -7.97
CA CYS A 24 6.47 24.04 -7.60
C CYS A 24 7.89 23.72 -7.08
N PRO A 25 8.00 22.88 -6.04
CA PRO A 25 9.29 22.47 -5.51
C PRO A 25 10.08 21.67 -6.56
N GLN A 26 11.37 21.96 -6.64
CA GLN A 26 12.27 21.29 -7.58
C GLN A 26 12.65 19.90 -7.04
N VAL A 27 12.50 18.88 -7.87
CA VAL A 27 12.81 17.49 -7.54
C VAL A 27 13.89 17.01 -8.49
N LYS A 28 14.99 16.48 -7.94
CA LYS A 28 16.11 15.99 -8.75
C LYS A 28 15.85 14.54 -9.14
N CYS A 29 15.49 14.31 -10.38
CA CYS A 29 15.24 12.96 -10.88
C CYS A 29 16.52 12.29 -11.42
N PRO A 30 16.76 11.02 -11.07
CA PRO A 30 17.84 10.23 -11.67
C PRO A 30 17.53 9.96 -13.15
N ALA A 31 18.53 10.07 -14.02
CA ALA A 31 18.37 9.95 -15.48
C ALA A 31 18.97 8.66 -16.06
N ASP A 32 19.51 7.79 -15.21
CA ASP A 32 20.18 6.54 -15.55
C ASP A 32 19.21 5.39 -15.87
N ASN A 33 17.96 5.47 -15.43
CA ASN A 33 16.93 4.46 -15.71
C ASN A 33 15.62 5.14 -16.16
N ALA A 34 15.13 4.78 -17.35
CA ALA A 34 13.94 5.38 -17.93
C ALA A 34 12.65 5.16 -17.10
N VAL A 35 12.54 4.03 -16.41
CA VAL A 35 11.42 3.71 -15.51
C VAL A 35 11.48 4.59 -14.27
N VAL A 36 12.65 4.65 -13.62
CA VAL A 36 12.87 5.45 -12.40
C VAL A 36 12.73 6.95 -12.69
N LEU A 37 13.25 7.40 -13.84
CA LEU A 37 13.09 8.78 -14.30
C LEU A 37 11.61 9.11 -14.49
N CYS A 38 10.85 8.26 -15.18
CA CYS A 38 9.43 8.49 -15.40
C CYS A 38 8.62 8.51 -14.10
N GLN A 39 8.89 7.55 -13.20
CA GLN A 39 8.24 7.50 -11.88
C GLN A 39 8.54 8.77 -11.08
N CYS A 40 9.81 9.21 -11.06
CA CYS A 40 10.20 10.45 -10.39
C CYS A 40 9.52 11.68 -10.98
N LEU A 41 9.41 11.78 -12.31
CA LEU A 41 8.70 12.88 -12.96
C LEU A 41 7.21 12.88 -12.58
N ASN A 42 6.53 11.73 -12.59
CA ASN A 42 5.14 11.64 -12.14
C ASN A 42 4.99 12.00 -10.66
N THR A 43 5.92 11.60 -9.80
CA THR A 43 5.91 12.02 -8.39
C THR A 43 6.05 13.54 -8.24
N ARG A 44 6.91 14.18 -9.05
CA ARG A 44 7.03 15.65 -9.08
C ARG A 44 5.70 16.32 -9.44
N GLU A 45 4.96 15.80 -10.42
CA GLU A 45 3.64 16.32 -10.80
C GLU A 45 2.65 16.29 -9.61
N THR A 46 2.62 15.19 -8.86
CA THR A 46 1.80 15.06 -7.65
C THR A 46 2.21 16.04 -6.55
N ILE A 47 3.52 16.19 -6.31
CA ILE A 47 4.02 17.15 -5.29
C ILE A 47 3.65 18.57 -5.69
N CYS A 48 3.76 18.90 -6.98
CA CYS A 48 3.42 20.21 -7.54
C CYS A 48 1.93 20.52 -7.36
N HIS A 49 1.03 19.57 -7.63
CA HIS A 49 -0.41 19.73 -7.38
C HIS A 49 -0.77 19.87 -5.90
N ASN A 50 -0.11 19.09 -5.03
CA ASN A 50 -0.33 19.22 -3.59
C ASN A 50 0.13 20.57 -3.04
N HIS A 51 1.17 21.16 -3.63
CA HIS A 51 1.65 22.50 -3.26
C HIS A 51 0.81 23.62 -3.90
N CYS A 52 0.33 23.37 -5.12
CA CYS A 52 -0.37 24.30 -5.99
C CYS A 52 -1.69 23.68 -6.44
N PRO A 53 -2.81 23.91 -5.73
CA PRO A 53 -4.09 23.24 -6.02
C PRO A 53 -4.62 23.49 -7.43
N ASP A 54 -4.34 24.66 -8.00
CA ASP A 54 -4.74 25.05 -9.36
C ASP A 54 -3.83 24.45 -10.45
N TYR A 55 -2.72 23.80 -10.07
CA TYR A 55 -1.85 23.10 -11.00
C TYR A 55 -2.51 21.81 -11.49
N VAL A 56 -2.53 21.57 -12.81
CA VAL A 56 -3.05 20.33 -13.40
C VAL A 56 -1.88 19.37 -13.68
N PRO A 57 -1.77 18.23 -12.98
CA PRO A 57 -0.73 17.22 -13.22
C PRO A 57 -0.70 16.70 -14.65
N ALA A 58 0.50 16.60 -15.24
CA ALA A 58 0.71 15.97 -16.53
C ALA A 58 1.36 14.58 -16.39
N TYR A 59 0.59 13.60 -15.93
CA TYR A 59 1.09 12.22 -15.77
C TYR A 59 1.37 11.56 -17.12
N ARG A 60 2.49 10.85 -17.19
CA ARG A 60 2.88 10.06 -18.38
C ARG A 60 2.92 8.58 -18.05
N PRO A 61 2.48 7.70 -18.96
CA PRO A 61 2.63 6.26 -18.77
C PRO A 61 4.13 5.92 -18.75
N CYS A 62 4.57 5.28 -17.67
CA CYS A 62 5.96 4.86 -17.58
C CYS A 62 6.19 3.57 -18.36
N PRO A 63 7.38 3.42 -18.99
CA PRO A 63 7.74 2.17 -19.61
C PRO A 63 7.71 1.07 -18.55
N ILE A 64 7.11 -0.07 -18.91
CA ILE A 64 7.20 -1.27 -18.08
C ILE A 64 8.65 -1.71 -18.18
N ALA A 65 9.33 -1.90 -17.04
CA ALA A 65 10.68 -2.44 -17.03
C ALA A 65 10.66 -3.74 -17.87
N PRO A 66 11.58 -3.92 -18.83
CA PRO A 66 11.71 -5.23 -19.47
C PRO A 66 11.92 -6.27 -18.37
N PRO A 67 11.30 -7.46 -18.48
CA PRO A 67 11.53 -8.51 -17.51
C PRO A 67 13.04 -8.72 -17.36
N SER A 68 13.53 -8.61 -16.13
CA SER A 68 14.92 -8.91 -15.81
C SER A 68 15.25 -10.29 -16.39
N PRO A 69 16.37 -10.47 -17.12
CA PRO A 69 16.68 -11.74 -17.75
C PRO A 69 16.82 -12.81 -16.66
N THR A 70 15.85 -13.73 -16.64
CA THR A 70 15.96 -15.01 -15.93
C THR A 70 17.15 -15.78 -16.52
N PRO A 71 17.99 -16.45 -15.71
CA PRO A 71 19.13 -17.20 -16.24
C PRO A 71 18.66 -18.30 -17.20
N THR A 72 19.23 -18.24 -18.40
CA THR A 72 19.03 -19.11 -19.56
C THR A 72 19.21 -20.61 -19.27
N PRO A 73 18.31 -21.47 -19.77
CA PRO A 73 18.68 -22.76 -20.33
C PRO A 73 18.63 -22.73 -21.85
N THR A 74 19.73 -23.17 -22.46
CA THR A 74 19.98 -23.30 -23.89
C THR A 74 18.98 -24.22 -24.60
N GLN A 75 18.32 -23.72 -25.65
CA GLN A 75 18.08 -24.37 -26.96
C GLN A 75 17.05 -23.53 -27.75
N SER A 76 17.50 -22.73 -28.72
CA SER A 76 17.54 -23.05 -30.17
C SER A 76 16.19 -23.04 -30.89
N GLN A 77 15.96 -21.91 -31.60
CA GLN A 77 15.36 -21.76 -32.94
C GLN A 77 13.87 -22.15 -33.11
N SER A 78 13.00 -21.45 -33.85
CA SER A 78 13.15 -20.53 -34.99
C SER A 78 11.89 -19.66 -35.21
N LEU A 79 12.12 -18.39 -35.55
CA LEU A 79 11.42 -17.51 -36.50
C LEU A 79 10.06 -17.94 -37.13
N SER A 80 9.05 -17.06 -37.01
CA SER A 80 8.49 -16.20 -38.10
C SER A 80 7.18 -15.54 -37.64
N LEU A 81 7.11 -14.20 -37.54
CA LEU A 81 6.46 -13.29 -38.52
C LEU A 81 5.14 -13.87 -39.08
N SER A 82 3.96 -13.28 -38.89
CA SER A 82 3.62 -11.91 -39.28
C SER A 82 2.11 -11.64 -39.17
N ARG A 83 1.76 -10.34 -39.12
CA ARG A 83 0.69 -9.68 -39.91
C ARG A 83 -0.48 -9.03 -39.12
N SER A 84 -0.68 -7.77 -39.49
CA SER A 84 -1.55 -6.75 -38.92
C SER A 84 -2.92 -6.65 -39.59
N LEU A 85 -3.93 -6.22 -38.80
CA LEU A 85 -5.11 -5.36 -39.11
C LEU A 85 -6.15 -5.85 -40.18
N PRO A 86 -7.35 -5.21 -40.32
CA PRO A 86 -8.25 -4.58 -39.34
C PRO A 86 -9.77 -4.90 -39.57
N SER A 87 -10.62 -4.36 -38.69
CA SER A 87 -12.02 -3.92 -38.87
C SER A 87 -13.04 -4.79 -39.62
N THR A 88 -14.14 -5.14 -38.94
CA THR A 88 -15.49 -4.92 -39.50
C THR A 88 -16.54 -4.88 -38.40
N SER A 89 -17.12 -3.70 -38.24
CA SER A 89 -18.43 -3.47 -37.66
C SER A 89 -19.49 -4.22 -38.46
N THR A 90 -20.39 -4.94 -37.80
CA THR A 90 -21.71 -5.25 -38.35
C THR A 90 -22.74 -5.20 -37.22
N ASP A 91 -23.70 -4.34 -37.47
CA ASP A 91 -24.86 -3.94 -36.70
C ASP A 91 -25.93 -5.05 -36.62
N ARG A 92 -26.39 -5.37 -35.41
CA ARG A 92 -27.75 -5.88 -35.08
C ARG A 92 -28.01 -5.86 -33.55
N SER A 93 -28.77 -4.84 -33.11
CA SER A 93 -29.73 -4.72 -31.97
C SER A 93 -29.71 -5.67 -30.74
N PRO A 94 -30.12 -5.14 -29.57
CA PRO A 94 -29.29 -4.91 -28.40
C PRO A 94 -29.08 -6.18 -27.57
N THR A 95 -27.93 -6.82 -27.67
CA THR A 95 -27.40 -7.51 -26.48
C THR A 95 -27.01 -6.40 -25.52
N CYS A 96 -27.85 -6.11 -24.53
CA CYS A 96 -27.52 -5.09 -23.55
C CYS A 96 -26.38 -5.60 -22.67
N THR A 97 -25.15 -5.27 -23.06
CA THR A 97 -23.93 -5.74 -22.40
C THR A 97 -23.51 -4.70 -21.38
N CYS A 98 -23.76 -5.00 -20.12
CA CYS A 98 -23.27 -4.17 -19.03
C CYS A 98 -21.76 -4.34 -18.89
N HIS A 99 -21.03 -3.24 -19.06
CA HIS A 99 -19.59 -3.23 -18.88
C HIS A 99 -19.29 -3.00 -17.40
N PRO A 100 -18.45 -3.82 -16.76
CA PRO A 100 -18.07 -3.60 -15.38
C PRO A 100 -17.27 -2.29 -15.29
N GLU A 101 -17.77 -1.31 -14.53
CA GLU A 101 -17.01 -0.11 -14.23
C GLU A 101 -15.85 -0.47 -13.30
N SER A 102 -14.68 0.13 -13.53
CA SER A 102 -13.49 -0.10 -12.73
C SER A 102 -13.66 0.54 -11.34
N CYS A 103 -14.09 -0.26 -10.37
CA CYS A 103 -14.27 0.20 -9.00
C CYS A 103 -12.95 0.26 -8.21
N PRO A 104 -12.82 1.21 -7.27
CA PRO A 104 -11.72 1.24 -6.31
C PRO A 104 -11.65 -0.07 -5.50
N MET A 105 -10.45 -0.51 -5.13
CA MET A 105 -10.24 -1.72 -4.33
C MET A 105 -10.18 -1.43 -2.81
N ILE A 106 -10.97 -0.46 -2.33
CA ILE A 106 -11.04 -0.06 -0.93
C ILE A 106 -12.48 -0.19 -0.42
N TRP A 107 -12.66 -0.78 0.77
CA TRP A 107 -13.96 -0.98 1.38
C TRP A 107 -14.29 0.17 2.34
N PRO A 108 -15.54 0.69 2.38
CA PRO A 108 -16.75 0.22 1.69
C PRO A 108 -16.99 0.81 0.30
N GLU A 109 -16.10 1.68 -0.20
CA GLU A 109 -16.28 2.41 -1.46
C GLU A 109 -16.43 1.46 -2.67
N SER A 110 -15.69 0.35 -2.68
CA SER A 110 -15.74 -0.69 -3.71
C SER A 110 -17.14 -1.29 -3.85
N CYS A 111 -17.81 -1.55 -2.73
CA CYS A 111 -19.16 -2.12 -2.69
C CYS A 111 -20.22 -1.13 -3.18
N TYR A 112 -20.12 0.14 -2.79
CA TYR A 112 -21.04 1.16 -3.29
C TYR A 112 -20.91 1.33 -4.80
N CYS A 113 -19.67 1.44 -5.30
CA CYS A 113 -19.40 1.52 -6.72
C CYS A 113 -19.97 0.31 -7.48
N GLN A 114 -19.78 -0.90 -6.97
CA GLN A 114 -20.27 -2.10 -7.62
C GLN A 114 -21.80 -2.16 -7.62
N ASN A 115 -22.46 -1.83 -6.51
CA ASN A 115 -23.91 -1.74 -6.45
C ASN A 115 -24.48 -0.69 -7.41
N GLU A 116 -23.86 0.48 -7.51
CA GLU A 116 -24.28 1.53 -8.46
C GLU A 116 -24.11 1.07 -9.91
N SER A 117 -23.00 0.40 -10.24
CA SER A 117 -22.77 -0.13 -11.58
C SER A 117 -23.84 -1.13 -12.01
N ILE A 118 -24.28 -1.99 -11.08
CA ILE A 118 -25.31 -3.00 -11.34
C ILE A 118 -26.70 -2.33 -11.45
N LYS A 119 -27.01 -1.34 -10.61
CA LYS A 119 -28.26 -0.57 -10.71
C LYS A 119 -28.37 0.19 -12.04
N LYS A 120 -27.31 0.88 -12.43
CA LYS A 120 -27.24 1.64 -13.68
C LYS A 120 -27.35 0.74 -14.91
N CYS A 121 -26.74 -0.44 -14.84
CA CYS A 121 -26.93 -1.51 -15.81
C CYS A 121 -28.41 -1.92 -15.91
N TYR A 122 -29.08 -2.20 -14.78
CA TYR A 122 -30.51 -2.53 -14.74
C TYR A 122 -31.39 -1.39 -15.28
N GLU A 123 -31.12 -0.14 -14.95
CA GLU A 123 -31.85 1.03 -15.48
C GLU A 123 -31.70 1.17 -17.01
N THR A 124 -30.52 0.84 -17.53
CA THR A 124 -30.21 0.98 -18.96
C THR A 124 -30.72 -0.21 -19.78
N CYS A 125 -30.63 -1.42 -19.22
CA CYS A 125 -30.86 -2.68 -19.92
C CYS A 125 -32.18 -3.36 -19.57
N GLY A 126 -32.80 -3.01 -18.44
CA GLY A 126 -33.88 -3.78 -17.85
C GLY A 126 -33.42 -5.17 -17.36
N GLY A 127 -34.36 -5.97 -16.86
CA GLY A 127 -34.11 -7.34 -16.41
C GLY A 127 -34.79 -7.66 -15.08
N ASP A 128 -34.22 -8.62 -14.34
CA ASP A 128 -34.59 -8.88 -12.95
C ASP A 128 -33.95 -7.84 -12.02
N GLU A 129 -34.66 -7.46 -10.96
CA GLU A 129 -34.19 -6.45 -10.01
C GLU A 129 -32.85 -6.86 -9.38
N PRO A 130 -31.82 -5.98 -9.41
CA PRO A 130 -30.50 -6.36 -8.96
C PRO A 130 -30.40 -6.45 -7.44
N VAL A 131 -29.94 -7.61 -6.96
CA VAL A 131 -29.65 -7.83 -5.55
C VAL A 131 -28.36 -7.10 -5.16
N CYS A 132 -28.51 -5.93 -4.53
CA CYS A 132 -27.38 -5.13 -4.05
C CYS A 132 -26.78 -5.71 -2.77
N GLN A 133 -25.46 -5.68 -2.64
CA GLN A 133 -24.76 -6.07 -1.41
C GLN A 133 -24.95 -5.02 -0.31
N SER A 134 -25.03 -5.44 0.95
CA SER A 134 -25.01 -4.50 2.08
C SER A 134 -23.59 -3.99 2.33
N CYS A 135 -23.31 -2.75 1.98
CA CYS A 135 -21.97 -2.14 2.12
C CYS A 135 -21.66 -1.62 3.53
N ALA A 136 -22.58 -1.79 4.49
CA ALA A 136 -22.31 -1.48 5.88
C ALA A 136 -21.21 -2.41 6.41
N LEU A 137 -20.27 -1.85 7.18
CA LEU A 137 -19.40 -2.66 8.05
C LEU A 137 -20.33 -3.55 8.87
N GLN A 138 -20.20 -4.87 8.73
CA GLN A 138 -20.97 -5.81 9.54
C GLN A 138 -20.47 -5.76 10.98
N THR A 139 -20.83 -4.71 11.72
CA THR A 139 -21.00 -4.80 13.17
C THR A 139 -22.22 -5.68 13.41
N SER A 140 -22.04 -7.00 13.31
CA SER A 140 -23.05 -7.96 13.76
C SER A 140 -23.10 -7.95 15.29
N LEU A 141 -23.52 -6.84 15.88
CA LEU A 141 -24.11 -6.81 17.21
C LEU A 141 -25.59 -7.14 17.05
N ARG A 142 -25.89 -8.43 16.98
CA ARG A 142 -27.24 -8.92 17.30
C ARG A 142 -27.44 -8.76 18.81
N THR A 143 -27.70 -7.53 19.23
CA THR A 143 -28.09 -7.22 20.60
C THR A 143 -29.57 -7.57 20.75
N LEU A 144 -29.88 -8.81 21.10
CA LEU A 144 -31.15 -9.13 21.74
C LEU A 144 -31.15 -8.37 23.08
N ALA A 145 -31.83 -7.22 23.09
CA ALA A 145 -31.98 -6.38 24.25
C ALA A 145 -32.79 -7.11 25.33
N ARG A 146 -32.10 -7.87 26.19
CA ARG A 146 -32.62 -8.25 27.50
C ARG A 146 -32.13 -7.20 28.51
N ARG A 147 -33.05 -6.35 28.96
CA ARG A 147 -32.80 -5.46 30.10
C ARG A 147 -32.39 -6.31 31.31
N VAL A 148 -31.17 -6.13 31.79
CA VAL A 148 -30.74 -6.57 33.12
C VAL A 148 -30.24 -5.32 33.84
N PRO A 149 -30.66 -5.08 35.10
CA PRO A 149 -30.27 -3.86 35.81
C PRO A 149 -28.78 -3.90 36.14
N SER A 150 -28.14 -2.74 36.09
CA SER A 150 -26.76 -2.54 36.53
C SER A 150 -26.51 -3.11 37.92
N PRO A 151 -25.38 -3.81 38.13
CA PRO A 151 -24.71 -3.77 39.40
C PRO A 151 -23.54 -2.78 39.32
N ILE A 152 -23.60 -1.76 40.16
CA ILE A 152 -22.40 -1.17 40.73
C ILE A 152 -21.69 -2.30 41.47
N SER A 153 -20.47 -2.66 41.07
CA SER A 153 -19.57 -3.34 41.98
C SER A 153 -18.13 -3.18 41.52
N THR A 154 -17.38 -2.44 42.34
CA THR A 154 -15.94 -2.50 42.51
C THR A 154 -15.43 -3.92 42.29
N SER A 155 -14.51 -4.10 41.33
CA SER A 155 -13.79 -5.35 41.19
C SER A 155 -12.30 -5.09 41.17
N LEU A 156 -11.68 -5.40 42.31
CA LEU A 156 -10.28 -5.77 42.39
C LEU A 156 -10.07 -7.02 41.52
N PHE A 157 -9.63 -6.85 40.29
CA PHE A 157 -8.88 -7.89 39.61
C PHE A 157 -7.45 -7.38 39.46
N PRO A 158 -6.44 -8.12 39.94
CA PRO A 158 -5.07 -7.89 39.50
C PRO A 158 -5.03 -8.34 38.04
N SER A 159 -5.16 -7.40 37.11
CA SER A 159 -4.82 -7.64 35.71
C SER A 159 -3.32 -7.89 35.67
N THR A 160 -2.92 -9.15 35.81
CA THR A 160 -1.60 -9.56 35.35
C THR A 160 -1.61 -9.30 33.84
N PRO A 161 -0.78 -8.38 33.31
CA PRO A 161 -0.76 -8.13 31.89
C PRO A 161 -0.31 -9.43 31.20
N THR A 162 -1.19 -10.04 30.42
CA THR A 162 -0.76 -10.94 29.36
C THR A 162 0.27 -10.15 28.54
N PRO A 163 1.51 -10.63 28.37
CA PRO A 163 2.48 -9.88 27.59
C PRO A 163 2.07 -10.05 26.15
N THR A 164 1.35 -9.07 25.66
CA THR A 164 1.02 -8.95 24.25
C THR A 164 2.14 -8.17 23.59
N ASN A 165 2.48 -8.55 22.35
CA ASN A 165 3.40 -7.75 21.54
C ASN A 165 2.87 -6.30 21.44
N PRO A 166 3.68 -5.27 21.71
CA PRO A 166 3.26 -3.89 21.52
C PRO A 166 2.83 -3.62 20.07
N LEU A 167 1.90 -2.70 19.88
CA LEU A 167 1.52 -2.25 18.54
C LEU A 167 2.56 -1.30 17.94
N CYS A 168 2.72 -1.34 16.62
CA CYS A 168 3.60 -0.46 15.87
C CYS A 168 3.01 -0.09 14.51
N GLY A 169 3.67 0.83 13.80
CA GLY A 169 3.22 1.32 12.51
C GLY A 169 2.19 2.44 12.64
N GLY A 170 1.27 2.52 11.68
CA GLY A 170 0.18 3.51 11.67
C GLY A 170 0.56 4.84 11.04
N GLY A 171 0.51 4.93 9.71
CA GLY A 171 0.50 6.20 8.97
C GLY A 171 1.77 7.04 9.03
N ARG A 172 2.07 7.76 7.95
CA ARG A 172 3.16 8.77 7.93
C ARG A 172 2.99 9.90 8.95
N GLY A 173 1.77 10.15 9.42
CA GLY A 173 1.49 11.19 10.43
C GLY A 173 1.50 10.72 11.89
N ASN A 174 1.47 9.41 12.16
CA ASN A 174 1.33 8.86 13.52
C ASN A 174 2.09 7.54 13.71
N TYR A 175 3.26 7.43 13.07
CA TYR A 175 4.03 6.21 13.10
C TYR A 175 4.50 5.90 14.53
N THR A 176 4.07 4.75 15.05
CA THR A 176 4.47 4.22 16.36
C THR A 176 5.68 3.30 16.17
N PRO A 177 6.90 3.72 16.58
CA PRO A 177 8.08 2.89 16.45
C PRO A 177 8.12 1.79 17.53
N CYS A 178 8.77 0.68 17.20
CA CYS A 178 9.05 -0.35 18.20
C CYS A 178 10.20 0.05 19.14
N PRO A 179 10.22 -0.49 20.37
CA PRO A 179 11.37 -0.37 21.27
C PRO A 179 12.65 -0.98 20.67
N THR A 180 13.80 -0.65 21.26
CA THR A 180 15.10 -1.20 20.86
C THR A 180 15.11 -2.73 20.89
N ASN A 181 15.66 -3.37 19.86
CA ASN A 181 15.65 -4.83 19.62
C ASN A 181 14.28 -5.44 19.29
N PHE A 182 13.33 -4.61 18.86
CA PHE A 182 12.09 -5.06 18.27
C PHE A 182 11.98 -4.56 16.83
N THR A 183 11.36 -5.36 15.97
CA THR A 183 11.01 -5.01 14.59
C THR A 183 9.50 -4.97 14.47
N CYS A 184 9.01 -3.99 13.73
CA CYS A 184 7.60 -3.91 13.39
C CYS A 184 7.32 -4.85 12.23
N ILE A 185 6.51 -5.88 12.47
CA ILE A 185 6.02 -6.79 11.43
C ILE A 185 4.51 -6.78 11.39
N LYS A 186 3.95 -7.23 10.27
CA LYS A 186 2.55 -7.58 10.17
C LYS A 186 2.21 -8.71 11.14
N ASP A 187 1.07 -8.62 11.82
CA ASP A 187 0.62 -9.66 12.74
C ASP A 187 0.27 -10.96 11.97
N PRO A 188 1.05 -12.05 12.13
CA PRO A 188 0.80 -13.31 11.43
C PRO A 188 -0.36 -14.11 12.05
N LEU A 189 -0.80 -13.75 13.27
CA LEU A 189 -1.94 -14.39 13.92
C LEU A 189 -3.27 -13.64 13.64
N SER A 190 -3.21 -12.52 12.92
CA SER A 190 -4.42 -11.77 12.57
C SER A 190 -5.31 -12.56 11.61
N PRO A 191 -6.60 -12.76 11.93
CA PRO A 191 -7.55 -13.47 11.06
C PRO A 191 -7.89 -12.67 9.79
N SER A 192 -7.54 -11.39 9.73
CA SER A 192 -7.68 -10.54 8.55
C SER A 192 -6.39 -9.75 8.35
N PRO A 193 -5.37 -10.41 7.77
CA PRO A 193 -4.04 -9.83 7.59
C PRO A 193 -4.12 -8.76 6.48
N GLY A 194 -4.53 -7.53 6.84
CA GLY A 194 -4.51 -6.36 5.95
C GLY A 194 -3.10 -6.05 5.43
N CYS A 195 -2.91 -4.98 4.66
CA CYS A 195 -1.57 -4.74 4.10
C CYS A 195 -0.49 -4.51 5.19
N GLY A 196 -0.83 -4.16 6.43
CA GLY A 196 0.18 -4.10 7.50
C GLY A 196 1.06 -2.84 7.43
N PRO A 197 2.18 -2.79 8.17
CA PRO A 197 3.03 -1.60 8.28
C PRO A 197 3.64 -1.15 6.94
N GLU A 198 3.77 -2.04 5.95
CA GLU A 198 4.23 -1.71 4.60
C GLU A 198 3.27 -0.82 3.80
N CYS A 199 1.97 -0.83 4.08
CA CYS A 199 0.99 0.13 3.53
C CYS A 199 0.53 1.13 4.59
N ASP A 200 1.43 1.64 5.42
CA ASP A 200 1.10 2.62 6.48
C ASP A 200 0.07 2.06 7.50
N GLY A 201 -0.13 0.75 7.58
CA GLY A 201 -1.05 0.08 8.50
C GLY A 201 -0.43 -0.23 9.87
N TRP A 202 -1.21 -0.89 10.72
CA TRP A 202 -0.74 -1.37 12.03
C TRP A 202 -0.01 -2.70 11.92
N GLY A 203 0.96 -2.90 12.80
CA GLY A 203 1.69 -4.14 13.01
C GLY A 203 1.94 -4.39 14.50
N ILE A 204 2.77 -5.39 14.77
CA ILE A 204 3.21 -5.77 16.12
C ILE A 204 4.73 -5.73 16.22
N CYS A 205 5.22 -5.32 17.39
CA CYS A 205 6.63 -5.35 17.72
C CYS A 205 7.05 -6.75 18.16
N VAL A 206 7.86 -7.40 17.34
CA VAL A 206 8.43 -8.72 17.64
C VAL A 206 9.91 -8.60 17.96
N SER A 207 10.42 -9.50 18.80
CA SER A 207 11.83 -9.47 19.16
C SER A 207 12.69 -9.80 17.93
N THR A 208 13.77 -9.05 17.73
CA THR A 208 14.76 -9.34 16.66
C THR A 208 15.62 -10.58 16.96
N LYS A 209 15.33 -11.29 18.04
CA LYS A 209 15.97 -12.58 18.35
C LYS A 209 15.52 -13.62 17.33
N MET A 210 16.50 -14.16 16.61
CA MET A 210 16.27 -15.23 15.66
C MET A 210 15.85 -16.52 16.38
N CYS A 211 14.92 -17.23 15.77
CA CYS A 211 14.49 -18.58 16.13
C CYS A 211 14.39 -19.45 14.88
N GLY A 212 14.13 -20.74 15.03
CA GLY A 212 14.10 -21.69 13.91
C GLY A 212 15.48 -21.84 13.28
N GLY A 213 15.52 -21.83 11.96
CA GLY A 213 16.72 -22.10 11.18
C GLY A 213 17.11 -23.57 11.19
N PHE A 214 18.15 -23.91 10.42
CA PHE A 214 18.75 -25.24 10.41
C PHE A 214 19.15 -25.74 11.81
N ALA A 215 19.48 -24.82 12.72
CA ALA A 215 19.84 -25.14 14.11
C ALA A 215 18.62 -25.35 15.04
N GLY A 216 17.40 -25.10 14.59
CA GLY A 216 16.18 -25.25 15.38
C GLY A 216 16.17 -24.39 16.65
N VAL A 217 16.70 -23.16 16.57
CA VAL A 217 16.86 -22.27 17.72
C VAL A 217 15.51 -21.95 18.31
N LYS A 218 15.31 -22.28 19.59
CA LYS A 218 14.06 -21.95 20.28
C LYS A 218 14.04 -20.49 20.71
N CYS A 219 12.85 -19.91 20.73
CA CYS A 219 12.67 -18.60 21.33
C CYS A 219 13.03 -18.61 22.82
N PRO A 220 13.65 -17.52 23.32
CA PRO A 220 13.96 -17.42 24.73
C PRO A 220 12.68 -17.45 25.55
N GLN A 221 12.73 -18.13 26.69
CA GLN A 221 11.68 -18.01 27.70
C GLN A 221 11.93 -16.72 28.48
N SER A 222 11.21 -15.66 28.14
CA SER A 222 11.14 -14.47 28.99
C SER A 222 10.04 -14.66 30.02
N GLU A 223 10.39 -14.50 31.30
CA GLU A 223 9.41 -14.38 32.40
C GLU A 223 8.40 -15.55 32.52
N GLY A 224 8.85 -16.78 32.22
CA GLY A 224 8.02 -17.99 32.32
C GLY A 224 6.95 -18.12 31.25
N LYS A 225 7.04 -17.37 30.15
CA LYS A 225 6.07 -17.39 29.06
C LYS A 225 6.70 -17.88 27.75
N GLU A 226 5.95 -18.72 27.05
CA GLU A 226 6.37 -19.30 25.78
C GLU A 226 6.19 -18.26 24.67
N MET A 227 7.26 -18.02 23.93
CA MET A 227 7.23 -17.21 22.72
C MET A 227 7.08 -18.13 21.51
N LEU A 228 6.24 -17.72 20.57
CA LEU A 228 6.06 -18.40 19.29
C LEU A 228 7.14 -17.92 18.32
N CYS A 229 7.78 -18.88 17.65
CA CYS A 229 8.64 -18.59 16.51
C CYS A 229 7.77 -18.43 15.27
N VAL A 230 7.81 -17.26 14.65
CA VAL A 230 7.12 -16.97 13.38
C VAL A 230 8.14 -16.67 12.29
N ASP A 231 7.74 -16.84 11.04
CA ASP A 231 8.55 -16.51 9.87
C ASP A 231 8.99 -15.04 9.85
N ASP A 232 10.23 -14.74 9.44
CA ASP A 232 10.70 -13.36 9.28
C ASP A 232 10.32 -12.85 7.88
N PRO A 233 9.32 -11.94 7.74
CA PRO A 233 8.87 -11.48 6.43
C PRO A 233 9.91 -10.64 5.67
N ARG A 234 11.08 -10.38 6.27
CA ARG A 234 12.19 -9.65 5.66
C ARG A 234 13.19 -10.57 4.99
N ASP A 235 13.12 -11.87 5.22
CA ASP A 235 13.93 -12.84 4.51
C ASP A 235 13.19 -13.37 3.26
N GLU A 236 13.95 -14.00 2.36
CA GLU A 236 13.40 -14.62 1.15
C GLU A 236 13.09 -16.11 1.37
N CYS A 237 13.13 -16.58 2.63
CA CYS A 237 13.01 -17.98 3.00
C CYS A 237 11.54 -18.33 3.19
N ASP A 238 10.91 -18.90 2.16
CA ASP A 238 9.52 -19.37 2.25
C ASP A 238 9.47 -20.68 3.06
N PRO A 239 8.89 -20.70 4.29
CA PRO A 239 8.87 -21.89 5.14
C PRO A 239 8.06 -23.05 4.53
N VAL A 240 7.18 -22.77 3.55
CA VAL A 240 6.39 -23.77 2.82
C VAL A 240 7.22 -24.44 1.71
N LYS A 241 8.25 -23.78 1.18
CA LYS A 241 9.10 -24.29 0.09
C LYS A 241 10.52 -24.67 0.52
N GLY A 242 11.03 -24.06 1.59
CA GLY A 242 12.37 -24.28 2.17
C GLY A 242 12.40 -25.10 3.46
N GLY A 243 11.23 -25.38 4.07
CA GLY A 243 11.12 -26.23 5.25
C GLY A 243 11.61 -25.59 6.56
N ALA A 244 11.91 -26.43 7.56
CA ALA A 244 12.24 -26.06 8.95
C ALA A 244 13.55 -25.26 9.12
N ASP A 245 14.27 -25.01 8.02
CA ASP A 245 15.57 -24.34 8.00
C ASP A 245 15.47 -22.81 7.89
N CYS A 246 14.27 -22.24 7.79
CA CYS A 246 14.07 -20.80 7.76
C CYS A 246 14.21 -20.16 9.15
N ALA A 247 14.92 -19.03 9.21
CA ALA A 247 15.04 -18.25 10.42
C ALA A 247 13.73 -17.47 10.66
N GLY A 248 13.37 -17.34 11.92
CA GLY A 248 12.14 -16.66 12.34
C GLY A 248 12.39 -15.61 13.42
N LEU A 249 11.32 -14.93 13.80
CA LEU A 249 11.29 -13.95 14.87
C LEU A 249 10.42 -14.44 16.02
N CYS A 250 10.83 -14.08 17.24
CA CYS A 250 10.10 -14.46 18.45
C CYS A 250 9.03 -13.44 18.81
N MET A 251 7.81 -13.91 18.98
CA MET A 251 6.68 -13.11 19.47
C MET A 251 5.98 -13.75 20.66
N TYR A 252 5.32 -12.94 21.47
CA TYR A 252 4.45 -13.47 22.53
C TYR A 252 3.16 -14.03 21.94
N ARG A 253 2.70 -15.16 22.49
CA ARG A 253 1.35 -15.68 22.24
C ARG A 253 0.37 -14.86 23.10
N ALA A 254 -0.59 -14.22 22.43
CA ALA A 254 -1.68 -13.50 23.09
C ALA A 254 -2.70 -14.46 23.73
#